data_AF-A0AAQ2GCP2-F1
#
_entry.id   AF-A0AAQ2GCP2-F1
#
_cell.length_a   1.000
_cell.length_b   1.000
_cell.length_c   1.000
_cell.angle_alpha   90.00
_cell.angle_beta   90.00
_cell.angle_gamma   90.00
#
_symmetry.space_group_name_H-M   'P 1'
#
loop_
_entity.id
_entity.type
_entity.pdbx_description
1 polymer ?
#
loop_
_entity_poly.entity_id
_entity_poly.type
_entity_poly.pdbx_seq_one_letter_code
_entity_poly.pdbx_strand_id
1 'polypeptide(L)'
;MITKFCQDIGVKPQIRHVQAIWPSGKYEDYRIHCFANAAAAKAFLDHFGGGVFDPKSDREGKKIRGVWRRTGEYKRILDLGPLSVPEILRN
;
A
#
# COMPACT_ATOMS: atom_id res chain seq x y z
N MET A 1 -11.25 -10.62 4.16
CA MET A 1 -10.32 -10.95 3.04
C MET A 1 -10.49 -9.88 1.96
N ILE A 2 -9.40 -9.35 1.40
CA ILE A 2 -9.44 -8.20 0.45
C ILE A 2 -10.37 -8.43 -0.74
N THR A 3 -10.33 -9.63 -1.35
CA THR A 3 -11.19 -9.97 -2.50
C THR A 3 -12.68 -9.85 -2.17
N LYS A 4 -13.10 -10.36 -0.99
CA LYS A 4 -14.49 -10.30 -0.55
C LYS A 4 -14.94 -8.87 -0.31
N PHE A 5 -14.12 -8.07 0.39
CA PHE A 5 -14.41 -6.64 0.58
C PHE A 5 -14.63 -5.91 -0.75
N CYS A 6 -13.74 -6.14 -1.73
CA CYS A 6 -13.87 -5.51 -3.05
C CYS A 6 -15.15 -5.93 -3.78
N GLN A 7 -15.54 -7.21 -3.67
CA GLN A 7 -16.80 -7.71 -4.21
C GLN A 7 -18.02 -7.06 -3.54
N ASP A 8 -18.00 -6.96 -2.20
CA ASP A 8 -19.10 -6.40 -1.41
C ASP A 8 -19.34 -4.92 -1.74
N ILE A 9 -18.28 -4.14 -2.04
CA ILE A 9 -18.39 -2.75 -2.48
C ILE A 9 -18.50 -2.59 -4.01
N GLY A 10 -18.63 -3.69 -4.77
CA GLY A 10 -18.85 -3.67 -6.21
C GLY A 10 -17.68 -3.17 -7.06
N VAL A 11 -16.43 -3.33 -6.60
CA VAL A 11 -15.23 -2.87 -7.32
C VAL A 11 -14.27 -4.00 -7.67
N LYS A 12 -13.55 -3.83 -8.78
CA LYS A 12 -12.49 -4.74 -9.22
C LYS A 12 -11.17 -3.98 -9.40
N PRO A 13 -10.37 -3.82 -8.33
CA PRO A 13 -9.14 -3.06 -8.41
C PRO A 13 -8.10 -3.79 -9.26
N GLN A 14 -7.27 -3.03 -9.97
CA GLN A 14 -6.07 -3.58 -10.61
C GLN A 14 -4.99 -3.76 -9.57
N ILE A 15 -4.42 -4.96 -9.49
CA ILE A 15 -3.34 -5.25 -8.54
C ILE A 15 -2.01 -4.97 -9.23
N ARG A 16 -1.13 -4.24 -8.54
CA ARG A 16 0.24 -3.94 -8.96
C ARG A 16 1.20 -4.16 -7.79
N HIS A 17 2.48 -4.24 -8.12
CA HIS A 17 3.55 -4.34 -7.14
C HIS A 17 4.49 -3.14 -7.30
N VAL A 18 4.99 -2.63 -6.18
CA VAL A 18 6.05 -1.61 -6.16
C VAL A 18 7.00 -1.91 -5.02
N GLN A 19 8.29 -1.72 -5.27
CA GLN A 19 9.29 -1.72 -4.20
C GLN A 19 9.36 -0.31 -3.61
N ALA A 20 9.07 -0.19 -2.33
CA ALA A 20 9.26 1.04 -1.55
C ALA A 20 10.67 1.04 -0.95
N ILE A 21 11.39 2.15 -1.11
CA ILE A 21 12.76 2.32 -0.59
C ILE A 21 12.82 3.59 0.25
N TRP A 22 13.36 3.47 1.47
CA TRP A 22 13.57 4.59 2.40
C TRP A 22 14.98 5.18 2.28
N PRO A 23 15.21 6.41 2.79
CA PRO A 23 16.54 7.03 2.79
C PRO A 23 17.62 6.21 3.50
N SER A 24 17.23 5.39 4.48
CA SER A 24 18.13 4.46 5.18
C SER A 24 18.59 3.27 4.33
N GLY A 25 18.07 3.11 3.11
CA GLY A 25 18.32 1.95 2.24
C GLY A 25 17.43 0.74 2.53
N LYS A 26 16.62 0.76 3.61
CA LYS A 26 15.60 -0.26 3.83
C LYS A 26 14.58 -0.26 2.70
N TYR A 27 14.11 -1.45 2.31
CA TYR A 27 13.09 -1.60 1.28
C TYR A 27 12.03 -2.63 1.68
N GLU A 28 10.84 -2.48 1.08
CA GLU A 28 9.71 -3.40 1.23
C GLU A 28 8.93 -3.50 -0.10
N ASP A 29 8.40 -4.68 -0.39
CA ASP A 29 7.51 -4.89 -1.53
C ASP A 29 6.05 -4.65 -1.13
N TYR A 30 5.44 -3.64 -1.75
CA TYR A 30 4.03 -3.29 -1.56
C TYR A 30 3.18 -3.87 -2.68
N ARG A 31 2.03 -4.42 -2.29
CA ARG A 31 0.91 -4.68 -3.20
C ARG A 31 0.01 -3.44 -3.24
N ILE A 32 -0.11 -2.85 -4.42
CA ILE A 32 -0.99 -1.70 -4.65
C ILE A 32 -2.31 -2.20 -5.22
N HIS A 33 -3.42 -1.73 -4.63
CA HIS A 33 -4.76 -1.90 -5.15
C HIS A 33 -5.20 -0.60 -5.84
N CYS A 34 -5.18 -0.59 -7.18
CA CYS A 34 -5.56 0.58 -7.96
C CYS A 34 -7.07 0.59 -8.21
N PHE A 35 -7.77 1.58 -7.65
CA PHE A 35 -9.21 1.78 -7.83
C PHE A 35 -9.49 2.83 -8.91
N ALA A 36 -10.60 2.67 -9.63
CA ALA A 36 -11.02 3.63 -10.65
C ALA A 36 -11.62 4.92 -10.05
N ASN A 37 -12.08 4.88 -8.80
CA ASN A 37 -12.67 6.02 -8.11
C ASN A 37 -12.02 6.24 -6.73
N ALA A 38 -11.96 7.50 -6.30
CA ALA A 38 -11.32 7.88 -5.05
C ALA A 38 -12.09 7.38 -3.81
N ALA A 39 -13.41 7.28 -3.89
CA ALA A 39 -14.26 6.81 -2.78
C ALA A 39 -13.95 5.37 -2.37
N ALA A 40 -13.78 4.46 -3.34
CA ALA A 40 -13.41 3.07 -3.10
C ALA A 40 -11.97 2.94 -2.59
N ALA A 41 -11.04 3.74 -3.10
CA ALA A 41 -9.67 3.79 -2.57
C ALA A 41 -9.67 4.24 -1.10
N LYS A 42 -10.48 5.25 -0.76
CA LYS A 42 -10.64 5.72 0.63
C LYS A 42 -11.26 4.64 1.51
N ALA A 43 -12.37 4.02 1.09
CA ALA A 43 -13.01 2.94 1.84
C ALA A 43 -12.07 1.74 2.07
N PHE A 44 -11.24 1.40 1.08
CA PHE A 44 -10.23 0.37 1.21
C PHE A 44 -9.16 0.74 2.25
N LEU A 45 -8.65 1.98 2.18
CA LEU A 45 -7.65 2.49 3.12
C LEU A 45 -8.20 2.57 4.55
N ASP A 46 -9.44 3.02 4.74
CA ASP A 46 -10.09 3.07 6.05
C ASP A 46 -10.28 1.66 6.65
N HIS A 47 -10.51 0.65 5.81
CA HIS A 47 -10.76 -0.73 6.27
C HIS A 47 -9.48 -1.55 6.49
N PHE A 48 -8.47 -1.40 5.63
CA PHE A 48 -7.23 -2.21 5.67
C PHE A 48 -5.99 -1.45 6.14
N GLY A 49 -6.06 -0.12 6.29
CA GLY A 49 -4.88 0.70 6.52
C GLY A 49 -3.92 0.70 5.33
N GLY A 50 -2.66 1.03 5.59
CA GLY A 50 -1.61 1.12 4.58
C GLY A 50 -1.29 2.57 4.17
N GLY A 51 -0.87 2.76 2.92
CA GLY A 51 -0.46 4.07 2.40
C GLY A 51 -1.08 4.37 1.04
N VAL A 52 -1.32 5.66 0.78
CA VAL A 52 -1.74 6.14 -0.54
C VAL A 52 -0.53 6.17 -1.47
N PHE A 53 -0.72 5.69 -2.69
CA PHE A 53 0.31 5.67 -3.74
C PHE A 53 -0.18 6.46 -4.97
N ASP A 54 0.52 7.55 -5.31
CA ASP A 54 0.35 8.32 -6.53
C ASP A 54 1.47 7.98 -7.55
N PRO A 55 1.17 7.23 -8.63
CA PRO A 55 2.17 6.83 -9.60
C PRO A 55 2.90 7.99 -10.29
N LYS A 56 2.33 9.21 -10.32
CA LYS A 56 2.95 10.38 -10.95
C LYS A 56 4.03 11.01 -10.08
N SER A 57 3.82 10.98 -8.76
CA SER A 57 4.66 11.68 -7.78
C SER A 57 5.59 10.74 -7.05
N ASP A 58 5.11 9.54 -6.72
CA ASP A 58 5.82 8.57 -5.87
C ASP A 58 6.86 7.74 -6.63
N ARG A 59 6.71 7.61 -7.94
CA ARG A 59 7.64 6.83 -8.76
C ARG A 59 8.90 7.60 -9.06
N GLU A 60 10.03 6.96 -8.80
CA GLU A 60 11.35 7.49 -9.13
C GLU A 60 11.40 7.99 -10.59
N GLY A 61 11.67 9.28 -10.76
CA GLY A 61 11.81 9.92 -12.06
C GLY A 61 10.60 9.74 -12.97
N LYS A 62 9.39 9.52 -12.41
CA LYS A 62 8.15 9.24 -13.16
C LYS A 62 8.22 7.99 -14.05
N LYS A 63 9.19 7.09 -13.81
CA LYS A 63 9.36 5.87 -14.59
C LYS A 63 8.22 4.89 -14.33
N ILE A 64 7.70 4.24 -15.38
CA ILE A 64 6.58 3.27 -15.28
C ILE A 64 6.93 2.03 -14.43
N ARG A 65 8.22 1.76 -14.18
CA ARG A 65 8.68 0.68 -13.28
C ARG A 65 9.61 1.21 -12.18
N GLY A 66 9.53 2.51 -11.89
CA GLY A 66 10.31 3.14 -10.83
C GLY A 66 9.90 2.63 -9.45
N VAL A 67 10.87 2.61 -8.55
CA VAL A 67 10.65 2.35 -7.12
C VAL A 67 9.84 3.50 -6.50
N TRP A 68 9.13 3.19 -5.41
CA TRP A 68 8.50 4.20 -4.58
C TRP A 68 9.51 4.76 -3.60
N ARG A 69 10.00 5.97 -3.85
CA ARG A 69 10.93 6.65 -2.92
C ARG A 69 10.13 7.21 -1.76
N ARG A 70 10.30 6.59 -0.59
CA ARG A 70 9.65 7.01 0.65
C ARG A 70 10.43 8.18 1.26
N THR A 71 9.71 9.07 1.94
CA THR A 71 10.30 10.14 2.74
C THR A 71 10.23 9.78 4.22
N GLY A 72 11.18 10.28 5.00
CA GLY A 72 11.25 10.06 6.44
C GLY A 72 11.80 8.69 6.84
N GLU A 73 11.57 8.32 8.10
CA GLU A 73 12.08 7.08 8.68
C GLU A 73 11.22 5.86 8.28
N TYR A 74 11.87 4.71 8.12
CA TYR A 74 11.18 3.45 7.96
C TYR A 74 10.43 3.08 9.25
N LYS A 75 9.10 2.96 9.15
CA LYS A 75 8.24 2.40 10.19
C LYS A 75 7.51 1.21 9.61
N ARG A 76 7.69 0.04 10.23
CA ARG A 76 7.02 -1.18 9.82
C ARG A 76 5.53 -1.04 10.06
N ILE A 77 4.72 -1.40 9.06
CA ILE A 77 3.27 -1.44 9.22
C ILE A 77 2.93 -2.71 10.02
N LEU A 78 2.47 -2.53 11.26
CA LEU A 78 2.14 -3.62 12.18
C LEU A 78 0.70 -4.11 12.03
N ASP A 79 -0.16 -3.26 11.46
CA ASP A 79 -1.59 -3.52 11.29
C ASP A 79 -1.99 -3.35 9.82
N LEU A 80 -2.46 -4.44 9.21
CA LEU A 80 -2.96 -4.47 7.82
C LEU A 80 -4.36 -5.10 7.82
N GLY A 81 -5.35 -4.28 8.16
CA GLY A 81 -6.76 -4.68 8.31
C GLY A 81 -6.94 -5.71 9.42
N PRO A 82 -7.57 -6.88 9.16
CA PRO A 82 -7.82 -7.88 10.21
C PRO A 82 -6.56 -8.66 10.62
N LEU A 83 -5.43 -8.45 9.93
CA LEU A 83 -4.15 -9.07 10.26
C LEU A 83 -3.31 -8.07 11.04
N SER A 84 -3.12 -8.36 12.32
CA SER A 84 -2.19 -7.64 13.18
C SER A 84 -0.97 -8.52 13.47
N VAL A 85 0.21 -7.93 13.49
CA VAL A 85 1.42 -8.62 13.95
C VAL A 85 1.28 -8.85 15.46
N PRO A 86 1.35 -10.10 15.95
CA PRO A 86 1.32 -10.39 17.38
C PRO A 86 2.42 -9.64 18.14
N GLU A 87 2.16 -9.23 19.37
CA GLU A 87 3.10 -8.41 20.17
C GLU A 87 4.49 -9.02 20.28
N ILE A 88 4.58 -10.35 20.42
CA ILE A 88 5.85 -11.09 20.49
C ILE A 88 6.73 -10.94 19.23
N LEU A 89 6.15 -10.50 18.10
CA LEU A 89 6.84 -10.33 16.81
C LEU A 89 7.03 -8.86 16.42
N ARG A 90 6.71 -7.89 17.28
CA ARG A 90 6.81 -6.44 16.99
C ARG A 90 8.20 -5.83 17.21
N ASN A 91 9.17 -6.63 17.68
CA ASN A 91 10.55 -6.21 17.95
C ASN A 91 11.40 -6.06 16.68
#